data_AF-A0AAE4IM06-F1
#
_entry.id   AF-A0AAE4IM06-F1
#
_cell.length_a   1.000
_cell.length_b   1.000
_cell.length_c   1.000
_cell.angle_alpha   90.00
_cell.angle_beta   90.00
_cell.angle_gamma   90.00
#
_symmetry.space_group_name_H-M   'P 1'
#
loop_
_entity.id
_entity.type
_entity.pdbx_description
1 polymer ?
#
loop_
_entity_poly.entity_id
_entity_poly.type
_entity_poly.pdbx_seq_one_letter_code
_entity_poly.pdbx_strand_id
1 'polypeptide(L)'
;MQRLFIQLSLLGLFLLAVGCTANQDHQEERLRPIPGHAHNDYEHDEPLKEAIRRGYMSIEIDVHLIRDTLWVTHDRPESTQGLPTIQELYLNPLLAHVRQHKGHVYPPGAHDPADSTRSNASPQLYLMVDAKTEAIATYEALKTALIPYEEMIRIVRDGAEETHKPIKVFLSGNRPIELMLSETVLPIAIDGRPSDLSQQIPPSVMPVVSQHYTQFFNWSGRGEVDPVELERFRDHVAEAHRQGKKVRLWATPDNERLWSFLLDEGADLINTDRLEAFESYYRERD
;
A
#
# COMPACT_ATOMS: atom_id res chain seq x y z
N MET A 1 41.14 -64.47 2.72
CA MET A 1 41.44 -63.08 2.29
C MET A 1 40.11 -62.48 1.83
N GLN A 2 39.34 -61.82 2.70
CA GLN A 2 39.39 -60.42 3.17
C GLN A 2 38.67 -59.39 2.26
N ARG A 3 37.66 -58.74 2.86
CA ARG A 3 37.15 -57.35 2.71
C ARG A 3 36.07 -57.07 1.63
N LEU A 4 34.86 -56.64 2.02
CA LEU A 4 34.38 -55.27 2.41
C LEU A 4 34.05 -54.47 1.11
N PHE A 5 32.84 -53.99 0.83
CA PHE A 5 32.15 -52.87 1.49
C PHE A 5 30.67 -52.75 1.04
N ILE A 6 29.81 -52.45 2.02
CA ILE A 6 28.57 -51.68 1.88
C ILE A 6 28.97 -50.23 1.65
N GLN A 7 28.32 -49.46 0.75
CA GLN A 7 27.81 -48.10 1.02
C GLN A 7 27.29 -47.30 -0.21
N LEU A 8 26.16 -46.62 0.05
CA LEU A 8 25.69 -45.34 -0.50
C LEU A 8 25.13 -45.27 -1.94
N SER A 9 23.83 -45.56 -2.07
CA SER A 9 22.92 -44.81 -2.94
C SER A 9 22.14 -43.79 -2.09
N LEU A 10 22.85 -42.73 -1.67
CA LEU A 10 22.30 -41.59 -0.91
C LEU A 10 22.67 -40.25 -1.57
N LEU A 11 22.91 -40.26 -2.90
CA LEU A 11 23.32 -39.08 -3.67
C LEU A 11 22.21 -38.51 -4.58
N GLY A 12 20.98 -39.02 -4.48
CA GLY A 12 19.83 -38.56 -5.28
C GLY A 12 18.87 -37.62 -4.55
N LEU A 13 18.93 -37.54 -3.22
CA LEU A 13 17.97 -36.76 -2.42
C LEU A 13 18.48 -35.38 -2.00
N PHE A 14 19.78 -35.10 -2.16
CA PHE A 14 20.38 -33.84 -1.70
C PHE A 14 20.25 -32.70 -2.73
N LEU A 15 20.12 -33.01 -4.02
CA LEU A 15 19.99 -32.02 -5.10
C LEU A 15 18.56 -31.47 -5.27
N LEU A 16 17.53 -32.20 -4.83
CA LEU A 16 16.13 -31.74 -4.85
C LEU A 16 15.79 -30.86 -3.64
N ALA A 17 16.45 -31.06 -2.49
CA ALA A 17 16.19 -30.26 -1.29
C ALA A 17 16.77 -28.83 -1.40
N VAL A 18 17.96 -28.68 -1.99
CA VAL A 18 18.64 -27.37 -2.11
C VAL A 18 17.92 -26.44 -3.11
N GLY A 19 17.30 -27.00 -4.16
CA GLY A 19 16.52 -26.22 -5.12
C GLY A 19 15.19 -25.70 -4.58
N CYS A 20 14.53 -26.45 -3.69
CA CYS A 20 13.29 -26.01 -3.04
C CYS A 20 13.53 -24.91 -2.00
N THR A 21 14.60 -24.99 -1.22
CA THR A 21 14.89 -23.97 -0.18
C THR A 21 15.27 -22.62 -0.80
N ALA A 22 16.12 -22.59 -1.82
CA ALA A 22 16.50 -21.34 -2.48
C ALA A 22 15.32 -20.63 -3.17
N ASN A 23 14.38 -21.40 -3.73
CA ASN A 23 13.19 -20.82 -4.38
C ASN A 23 12.16 -20.32 -3.35
N GLN A 24 12.10 -20.94 -2.16
CA GLN A 24 11.28 -20.45 -1.04
C GLN A 24 11.87 -19.19 -0.41
N ASP A 25 13.18 -19.15 -0.17
CA ASP A 25 13.86 -17.97 0.39
C ASP A 25 13.73 -16.74 -0.53
N HIS A 26 13.88 -16.92 -1.85
CA HIS A 26 13.67 -15.84 -2.82
C HIS A 26 12.21 -15.39 -2.94
N GLN A 27 11.24 -16.28 -2.75
CA GLN A 27 9.82 -15.89 -2.73
C GLN A 27 9.45 -15.17 -1.43
N GLU A 28 9.98 -15.60 -0.29
CA GLU A 28 9.78 -14.90 0.99
C GLU A 28 10.45 -13.52 0.99
N GLU A 29 11.62 -13.37 0.37
CA GLU A 29 12.31 -12.09 0.23
C GLU A 29 11.50 -11.09 -0.62
N ARG A 30 10.92 -11.54 -1.72
CA ARG A 30 10.05 -10.70 -2.59
C ARG A 30 8.77 -10.25 -1.88
N LEU A 31 8.24 -11.07 -0.97
CA LEU A 31 7.05 -10.75 -0.16
C LEU A 31 7.33 -9.85 1.05
N ARG A 32 8.60 -9.52 1.35
CA ARG A 32 8.90 -8.57 2.43
C ARG A 32 8.30 -7.20 2.08
N PRO A 33 7.68 -6.48 3.02
CA PRO A 33 7.14 -5.17 2.72
C PRO A 33 8.22 -4.20 2.19
N ILE A 34 7.85 -3.36 1.24
CA ILE A 34 8.61 -2.20 0.76
C ILE A 34 7.74 -0.95 0.86
N PRO A 35 8.32 0.25 1.05
CA PRO A 35 7.58 1.51 1.20
C PRO A 35 7.05 2.02 -0.16
N GLY A 36 6.57 1.12 -1.02
CA GLY A 36 6.02 1.43 -2.33
C GLY A 36 4.51 1.64 -2.29
N HIS A 37 4.05 2.57 -3.13
CA HIS A 37 2.65 2.78 -3.47
C HIS A 37 2.45 2.46 -4.96
N ALA A 38 1.75 1.36 -5.25
CA ALA A 38 1.41 0.93 -6.59
C ALA A 38 0.32 1.85 -7.13
N HIS A 39 0.75 2.87 -7.87
CA HIS A 39 -0.11 3.86 -8.48
C HIS A 39 -0.84 3.23 -9.67
N ASN A 40 -2.11 3.57 -9.86
CA ASN A 40 -2.95 3.02 -10.93
C ASN A 40 -2.84 1.50 -11.08
N ASP A 41 -2.86 0.75 -9.98
CA ASP A 41 -2.46 -0.66 -9.99
C ASP A 41 -3.30 -1.54 -10.96
N TYR A 42 -4.53 -1.09 -11.25
CA TYR A 42 -5.46 -1.73 -12.17
C TYR A 42 -5.04 -1.64 -13.64
N GLU A 43 -4.00 -0.86 -13.97
CA GLU A 43 -3.42 -0.77 -15.31
C GLU A 43 -2.32 -1.82 -15.56
N HIS A 44 -1.88 -2.57 -14.54
CA HIS A 44 -0.89 -3.64 -14.70
C HIS A 44 -1.51 -4.97 -15.16
N ASP A 45 -0.65 -5.88 -15.62
CA ASP A 45 -1.07 -7.19 -16.16
C ASP A 45 -1.72 -8.09 -15.10
N GLU A 46 -1.21 -8.06 -13.87
CA GLU A 46 -1.76 -8.81 -12.73
C GLU A 46 -2.03 -7.87 -11.54
N PRO A 47 -3.07 -7.01 -11.60
CA PRO A 47 -3.40 -6.08 -10.52
C PRO A 47 -3.54 -6.81 -9.20
N LEU A 48 -3.18 -6.12 -8.11
CA LEU A 48 -3.08 -6.62 -6.73
C LEU A 48 -2.01 -7.70 -6.52
N LYS A 49 -1.99 -8.74 -7.35
CA LYS A 49 -1.10 -9.89 -7.19
C LYS A 49 0.35 -9.50 -7.40
N GLU A 50 0.63 -8.70 -8.42
CA GLU A 50 1.99 -8.21 -8.68
C GLU A 50 2.46 -7.32 -7.53
N ALA A 51 1.65 -6.35 -7.10
CA ALA A 51 1.97 -5.46 -5.98
C ALA A 51 2.27 -6.24 -4.70
N ILE A 52 1.40 -7.19 -4.28
CA ILE A 52 1.64 -8.03 -3.10
C ILE A 52 2.90 -8.86 -3.26
N ARG A 53 3.09 -9.53 -4.42
CA ARG A 53 4.26 -10.38 -4.67
C ARG A 53 5.58 -9.62 -4.60
N ARG A 54 5.56 -8.32 -4.88
CA ARG A 54 6.71 -7.40 -4.79
C ARG A 54 6.81 -6.69 -3.44
N GLY A 55 5.88 -6.94 -2.52
CA GLY A 55 5.90 -6.39 -1.16
C GLY A 55 5.33 -4.98 -1.04
N TYR A 56 4.62 -4.46 -2.03
CA TYR A 56 4.08 -3.09 -1.98
C TYR A 56 3.12 -2.90 -0.83
N MET A 57 3.43 -1.92 0.04
CA MET A 57 2.62 -1.61 1.21
C MET A 57 1.37 -0.79 0.93
N SER A 58 1.27 -0.17 -0.24
CA SER A 58 0.09 0.58 -0.62
C SER A 58 -0.27 0.38 -2.08
N ILE A 59 -1.57 0.37 -2.37
CA ILE A 59 -2.14 0.17 -3.71
C ILE A 59 -3.22 1.21 -3.93
N GLU A 60 -3.23 1.84 -5.10
CA GLU A 60 -4.28 2.75 -5.56
C GLU A 60 -5.32 2.05 -6.43
N ILE A 61 -6.58 2.38 -6.19
CA ILE A 61 -7.73 1.94 -6.99
C ILE A 61 -8.60 3.14 -7.31
N ASP A 62 -8.63 3.52 -8.59
CA ASP A 62 -9.57 4.51 -9.07
C ASP A 62 -10.96 3.92 -9.22
N VAL A 63 -11.96 4.55 -8.61
CA VAL A 63 -13.34 4.09 -8.69
C VAL A 63 -14.30 5.15 -9.20
N HIS A 64 -15.16 4.72 -10.10
CA HIS A 64 -16.34 5.43 -10.52
C HIS A 64 -17.60 4.74 -9.97
N LEU A 65 -18.39 5.46 -9.19
CA LEU A 65 -19.73 5.01 -8.82
C LEU A 65 -20.68 5.23 -10.01
N ILE A 66 -21.19 4.12 -10.56
CA ILE A 66 -22.22 4.15 -11.61
C ILE A 66 -23.42 3.36 -11.09
N ARG A 67 -24.50 4.08 -10.80
CA ARG A 67 -25.65 3.57 -10.02
C ARG A 67 -25.16 3.19 -8.61
N ASP A 68 -25.27 1.92 -8.23
CA ASP A 68 -24.89 1.41 -6.90
C ASP A 68 -23.64 0.53 -6.97
N THR A 69 -22.86 0.62 -8.05
CA THR A 69 -21.69 -0.24 -8.29
C THR A 69 -20.42 0.59 -8.49
N LEU A 70 -19.36 0.18 -7.81
CA LEU A 70 -18.02 0.77 -7.89
C LEU A 70 -17.20 0.06 -8.96
N TRP A 71 -17.06 0.72 -10.11
CA TRP A 71 -16.27 0.22 -11.24
C TRP A 71 -14.85 0.77 -11.17
N VAL A 72 -13.87 -0.08 -11.44
CA VAL A 72 -12.46 0.32 -11.43
C VAL A 72 -12.10 0.93 -12.78
N THR A 73 -11.80 2.23 -12.80
CA THR A 73 -11.43 2.99 -14.01
C THR A 73 -11.02 4.43 -13.64
N HIS A 74 -9.93 4.93 -14.27
CA HIS A 74 -9.46 6.31 -14.11
C HIS A 74 -10.46 7.33 -14.64
N ASP A 75 -10.92 7.12 -15.87
CA ASP A 75 -11.81 8.02 -16.59
C ASP A 75 -13.25 7.51 -16.53
N ARG A 76 -14.21 8.43 -16.64
CA ARG A 76 -15.62 8.07 -16.67
C ARG A 76 -15.91 7.28 -17.94
N PRO A 77 -16.33 6.01 -17.83
CA PRO A 77 -16.50 5.16 -19.00
C PRO A 77 -17.83 5.44 -19.71
N GLU A 78 -17.86 5.26 -21.03
CA GLU A 78 -19.10 5.28 -21.82
C GLU A 78 -20.01 4.07 -21.52
N SER A 79 -19.40 2.94 -21.14
CA SER A 79 -20.08 1.68 -20.80
C SER A 79 -19.31 0.92 -19.73
N THR A 80 -20.01 0.18 -18.88
CA THR A 80 -19.40 -0.68 -17.84
C THR A 80 -19.09 -2.09 -18.35
N GLN A 81 -19.39 -2.38 -19.62
CA GLN A 81 -19.15 -3.70 -20.19
C GLN A 81 -17.64 -4.00 -20.23
N GLY A 82 -17.22 -5.07 -19.55
CA GLY A 82 -15.84 -5.51 -19.50
C GLY A 82 -14.95 -4.79 -18.47
N LEU A 83 -15.49 -3.80 -17.76
CA LEU A 83 -14.80 -3.22 -16.62
C LEU A 83 -14.96 -4.11 -15.40
N PRO A 84 -13.94 -4.28 -14.56
CA PRO A 84 -14.09 -4.98 -13.30
C PRO A 84 -14.67 -4.06 -12.23
N THR A 85 -15.38 -4.66 -11.28
CA THR A 85 -15.74 -4.00 -10.02
C THR A 85 -14.59 -4.06 -9.02
N ILE A 86 -14.62 -3.19 -8.00
CA ILE A 86 -13.62 -3.25 -6.90
C ILE A 86 -13.64 -4.61 -6.18
N GLN A 87 -14.82 -5.25 -6.07
CA GLN A 87 -14.94 -6.59 -5.50
C GLN A 87 -14.21 -7.65 -6.33
N GLU A 88 -14.40 -7.63 -7.65
CA GLU A 88 -13.82 -8.62 -8.56
C GLU A 88 -12.30 -8.51 -8.64
N LEU A 89 -11.78 -7.30 -8.80
CA LEU A 89 -10.35 -7.09 -9.01
C LEU A 89 -9.54 -7.09 -7.70
N TYR A 90 -10.10 -6.58 -6.61
CA TYR A 90 -9.34 -6.34 -5.38
C TYR A 90 -9.87 -7.08 -4.15
N LEU A 91 -11.13 -6.88 -3.76
CA LEU A 91 -11.59 -7.34 -2.44
C LEU A 91 -11.75 -8.87 -2.36
N ASN A 92 -12.27 -9.53 -3.39
CA ASN A 92 -12.39 -10.98 -3.43
C ASN A 92 -11.01 -11.67 -3.44
N PRO A 93 -10.04 -11.28 -4.29
CA PRO A 93 -8.72 -11.90 -4.26
C PRO A 93 -7.94 -11.59 -2.97
N LEU A 94 -8.07 -10.38 -2.40
CA LEU A 94 -7.48 -10.06 -1.08
C LEU A 94 -8.03 -10.96 0.02
N LEU A 95 -9.34 -11.16 0.07
CA LEU A 95 -9.97 -12.03 1.07
C LEU A 95 -9.46 -13.46 0.95
N ALA A 96 -9.36 -13.97 -0.29
CA ALA A 96 -8.80 -15.28 -0.56
C ALA A 96 -7.34 -15.38 -0.10
N HIS A 97 -6.52 -14.36 -0.40
CA HIS A 97 -5.12 -14.28 0.03
C HIS A 97 -4.99 -14.28 1.55
N VAL A 98 -5.74 -13.43 2.24
CA VAL A 98 -5.71 -13.32 3.71
C VAL A 98 -6.14 -14.64 4.36
N ARG A 99 -7.19 -15.29 3.85
CA ARG A 99 -7.63 -16.61 4.36
C ARG A 99 -6.58 -17.69 4.15
N GLN A 100 -5.98 -17.74 2.96
CA GLN A 100 -4.92 -18.69 2.64
C GLN A 100 -3.68 -18.50 3.54
N HIS A 101 -3.37 -17.26 3.90
CA HIS A 101 -2.21 -16.88 4.71
C HIS A 101 -2.58 -16.58 6.18
N LYS A 102 -3.67 -17.18 6.68
CA LYS A 102 -4.06 -17.18 8.11
C LYS A 102 -4.17 -15.79 8.74
N GLY A 103 -4.73 -14.83 8.01
CA GLY A 103 -4.94 -13.46 8.51
C GLY A 103 -3.84 -12.47 8.12
N HIS A 104 -2.84 -12.88 7.32
CA HIS A 104 -1.73 -12.02 6.92
C HIS A 104 -1.75 -11.69 5.43
N VAL A 105 -1.27 -10.49 5.07
CA VAL A 105 -0.90 -10.16 3.68
C VAL A 105 0.57 -10.49 3.43
N TYR A 106 1.44 -10.12 4.37
CA TYR A 106 2.89 -10.36 4.31
C TYR A 106 3.33 -11.52 5.21
N PRO A 107 4.55 -12.08 5.03
CA PRO A 107 5.05 -13.14 5.87
C PRO A 107 5.03 -12.78 7.38
N PRO A 108 4.68 -13.73 8.27
CA PRO A 108 4.73 -13.51 9.70
C PRO A 108 6.12 -13.05 10.16
N GLY A 109 6.17 -12.04 11.02
CA GLY A 109 7.43 -11.46 11.52
C GLY A 109 8.08 -10.44 10.58
N ALA A 110 7.48 -10.15 9.42
CA ALA A 110 7.87 -8.99 8.62
C ALA A 110 7.71 -7.68 9.41
N HIS A 111 8.51 -6.68 9.04
CA HIS A 111 8.48 -5.34 9.62
C HIS A 111 7.97 -4.33 8.58
N ASP A 112 7.30 -3.27 9.04
CA ASP A 112 6.98 -2.10 8.21
C ASP A 112 8.26 -1.25 8.06
N PRO A 113 8.88 -1.16 6.86
CA PRO A 113 10.08 -0.35 6.63
C PRO A 113 9.86 1.15 6.87
N ALA A 114 8.61 1.61 6.81
CA ALA A 114 8.21 2.98 7.09
C ALA A 114 7.62 3.14 8.51
N ASP A 115 7.82 2.19 9.43
CA ASP A 115 7.50 2.37 10.85
C ASP A 115 8.63 3.07 11.60
N SER A 116 8.61 4.40 11.58
CA SER A 116 9.52 5.25 12.36
C SER A 116 9.37 5.08 13.88
N THR A 117 8.27 4.48 14.35
CA THR A 117 7.97 4.31 15.78
C THR A 117 8.55 3.03 16.38
N ARG A 118 9.09 2.12 15.54
CA ARG A 118 9.63 0.81 15.95
C ARG A 118 8.63 0.00 16.79
N SER A 119 7.34 0.09 16.48
CA SER A 119 6.26 -0.48 17.28
C SER A 119 6.22 -2.00 17.30
N ASN A 120 7.09 -2.69 16.53
CA ASN A 120 7.05 -4.12 16.25
C ASN A 120 5.68 -4.60 15.72
N ALA A 121 4.83 -3.68 15.23
CA ALA A 121 3.56 -4.02 14.64
C ALA A 121 3.78 -4.78 13.32
N SER A 122 2.94 -5.79 13.08
CA SER A 122 2.93 -6.45 11.77
C SER A 122 2.55 -5.44 10.68
N PRO A 123 3.24 -5.45 9.53
CA PRO A 123 2.97 -4.56 8.42
C PRO A 123 1.54 -4.78 7.91
N GLN A 124 0.90 -3.67 7.54
CA GLN A 124 -0.43 -3.66 6.92
C GLN A 124 -0.33 -3.26 5.45
N LEU A 125 -1.33 -3.68 4.67
CA LEU A 125 -1.54 -3.18 3.31
C LEU A 125 -2.52 -1.99 3.37
N TYR A 126 -2.10 -0.86 2.80
CA TYR A 126 -2.95 0.32 2.62
C TYR A 126 -3.65 0.26 1.26
N LEU A 127 -4.94 0.00 1.26
CA LEU A 127 -5.78 0.03 0.07
C LEU A 127 -6.37 1.44 -0.10
N MET A 128 -5.75 2.24 -0.97
CA MET A 128 -6.22 3.59 -1.30
C MET A 128 -7.31 3.51 -2.36
N VAL A 129 -8.52 3.96 -2.04
CA VAL A 129 -9.60 4.09 -3.02
C VAL A 129 -9.70 5.55 -3.42
N ASP A 130 -9.37 5.89 -4.66
CA ASP A 130 -9.54 7.25 -5.18
C ASP A 130 -10.93 7.40 -5.83
N ALA A 131 -11.78 8.18 -5.16
CA ALA A 131 -13.15 8.43 -5.61
C ALA A 131 -13.19 9.50 -6.71
N LYS A 132 -13.50 9.07 -7.93
CA LYS A 132 -13.66 9.95 -9.12
C LYS A 132 -15.08 10.49 -9.31
N THR A 133 -16.03 10.06 -8.46
CA THR A 133 -17.44 10.48 -8.47
C THR A 133 -17.85 11.21 -7.19
N GLU A 134 -19.12 11.61 -7.07
CA GLU A 134 -19.64 12.37 -5.91
C GLU A 134 -19.25 11.76 -4.55
N ALA A 135 -18.73 12.61 -3.66
CA ALA A 135 -18.03 12.19 -2.44
C ALA A 135 -18.90 11.31 -1.52
N ILE A 136 -20.10 11.79 -1.16
CA ILE A 136 -20.99 11.10 -0.21
C ILE A 136 -21.51 9.79 -0.79
N ALA A 137 -22.00 9.81 -2.03
CA ALA A 137 -22.56 8.61 -2.66
C ALA A 137 -21.49 7.51 -2.83
N THR A 138 -20.29 7.89 -3.26
CA THR A 138 -19.16 6.94 -3.44
C THR A 138 -18.73 6.36 -2.10
N TYR A 139 -18.65 7.18 -1.05
CA TYR A 139 -18.33 6.74 0.30
C TYR A 139 -19.35 5.73 0.86
N GLU A 140 -20.65 6.00 0.75
CA GLU A 140 -21.68 5.08 1.24
C GLU A 140 -21.73 3.76 0.44
N ALA A 141 -21.51 3.83 -0.87
CA ALA A 141 -21.39 2.65 -1.71
C ALA A 141 -20.16 1.82 -1.31
N LEU A 142 -19.02 2.46 -1.02
CA LEU A 142 -17.81 1.79 -0.58
C LEU A 142 -17.99 1.15 0.81
N LYS A 143 -18.63 1.84 1.76
CA LYS A 143 -18.98 1.25 3.07
C LYS A 143 -19.80 -0.03 2.89
N THR A 144 -20.83 0.03 2.06
CA THR A 144 -21.70 -1.11 1.76
C THR A 144 -20.92 -2.26 1.12
N ALA A 145 -20.05 -1.94 0.15
CA ALA A 145 -19.20 -2.92 -0.52
C ALA A 145 -18.22 -3.62 0.43
N LEU A 146 -17.79 -2.96 1.52
CA LEU A 146 -16.81 -3.49 2.47
C LEU A 146 -17.40 -4.42 3.55
N ILE A 147 -18.72 -4.44 3.75
CA ILE A 147 -19.39 -5.28 4.77
C ILE A 147 -19.00 -6.78 4.67
N PRO A 148 -18.95 -7.41 3.48
CA PRO A 148 -18.57 -8.83 3.38
C PRO A 148 -17.10 -9.11 3.72
N TYR A 149 -16.28 -8.06 3.84
CA TYR A 149 -14.83 -8.12 4.00
C TYR A 149 -14.37 -7.64 5.38
N GLU A 150 -15.30 -7.45 6.34
CA GLU A 150 -14.97 -6.98 7.68
C GLU A 150 -13.87 -7.82 8.35
N GLU A 151 -13.77 -9.12 8.08
CA GLU A 151 -12.75 -9.99 8.69
C GLU A 151 -11.29 -9.59 8.37
N MET A 152 -11.04 -8.86 7.27
CA MET A 152 -9.69 -8.51 6.82
C MET A 152 -9.36 -7.01 6.92
N ILE A 153 -10.37 -6.14 7.08
CA ILE A 153 -10.19 -4.68 7.08
C ILE A 153 -10.17 -4.10 8.50
N ARG A 154 -9.26 -3.16 8.76
CA ARG A 154 -9.17 -2.41 10.01
C ARG A 154 -10.28 -1.38 10.08
N ILE A 155 -11.19 -1.58 11.02
CA ILE A 155 -12.30 -0.67 11.31
C ILE A 155 -11.96 0.09 12.58
N VAL A 156 -12.25 1.40 12.60
CA VAL A 156 -12.25 2.19 13.82
C VAL A 156 -13.65 2.14 14.41
N ARG A 157 -13.78 1.67 15.65
CA ARG A 157 -15.06 1.66 16.39
C ARG A 157 -14.87 2.42 17.68
N ASP A 158 -15.68 3.46 17.90
CA ASP A 158 -15.63 4.30 19.10
C ASP A 158 -14.21 4.83 19.39
N GLY A 159 -13.47 5.18 18.34
CA GLY A 159 -12.09 5.69 18.42
C GLY A 159 -10.99 4.63 18.53
N ALA A 160 -11.33 3.34 18.70
CA ALA A 160 -10.36 2.24 18.76
C ALA A 160 -10.24 1.53 17.41
N GLU A 161 -9.02 1.34 16.92
CA GLU A 161 -8.75 0.64 15.66
C GLU A 161 -8.51 -0.86 15.87
N GLU A 162 -9.10 -1.69 15.01
CA GLU A 162 -8.90 -3.13 14.96
C GLU A 162 -7.55 -3.52 14.31
N THR A 163 -6.44 -3.14 14.95
CA THR A 163 -5.07 -3.29 14.41
C THR A 163 -4.58 -4.72 14.17
N HIS A 164 -5.33 -5.73 14.60
CA HIS A 164 -5.03 -7.14 14.33
C HIS A 164 -5.34 -7.56 12.88
N LYS A 165 -6.12 -6.75 12.13
CA LYS A 165 -6.49 -7.04 10.74
C LYS A 165 -5.43 -6.50 9.76
N PRO A 166 -5.18 -7.16 8.63
CA PRO A 166 -4.01 -6.85 7.81
C PRO A 166 -4.20 -5.67 6.84
N ILE A 167 -5.41 -5.19 6.60
CA ILE A 167 -5.69 -4.20 5.52
C ILE A 167 -6.29 -2.94 6.12
N LYS A 168 -5.74 -1.79 5.75
CA LYS A 168 -6.30 -0.46 6.05
C LYS A 168 -6.85 0.14 4.76
N VAL A 169 -8.16 0.33 4.68
CA VAL A 169 -8.79 1.04 3.55
C VAL A 169 -8.83 2.53 3.86
N PHE A 170 -8.48 3.37 2.90
CA PHE A 170 -8.61 4.82 3.05
C PHE A 170 -9.03 5.50 1.74
N LEU A 171 -9.82 6.56 1.85
CA LEU A 171 -10.45 7.26 0.74
C LEU A 171 -9.61 8.48 0.32
N SER A 172 -9.26 8.55 -0.96
CA SER A 172 -8.68 9.72 -1.62
C SER A 172 -9.66 10.34 -2.63
N GLY A 173 -9.21 11.38 -3.33
CA GLY A 173 -10.04 12.15 -4.26
C GLY A 173 -11.17 12.89 -3.54
N ASN A 174 -12.41 12.60 -3.95
CA ASN A 174 -13.61 13.19 -3.39
C ASN A 174 -13.96 12.58 -2.01
N ARG A 175 -13.48 13.24 -0.94
CA ARG A 175 -13.60 12.80 0.46
C ARG A 175 -14.67 13.60 1.22
N PRO A 176 -15.77 13.01 1.72
CA PRO A 176 -16.75 13.72 2.54
C PRO A 176 -16.28 13.77 4.01
N ILE A 177 -15.19 14.49 4.29
CA ILE A 177 -14.49 14.49 5.60
C ILE A 177 -15.43 14.75 6.78
N GLU A 178 -16.30 15.75 6.70
CA GLU A 178 -17.24 16.07 7.79
C GLU A 178 -18.17 14.91 8.13
N LEU A 179 -18.69 14.22 7.11
CA LEU A 179 -19.52 13.03 7.29
C LEU A 179 -18.71 11.91 7.94
N MET A 180 -17.52 11.61 7.40
CA MET A 180 -16.65 10.55 7.91
C MET A 180 -16.27 10.76 9.38
N LEU A 181 -15.97 12.00 9.77
CA LEU A 181 -15.64 12.34 11.16
C LEU A 181 -16.84 12.32 12.12
N SER A 182 -18.07 12.31 11.59
CA SER A 182 -19.29 12.18 12.40
C SER A 182 -19.68 10.73 12.72
N GLU A 183 -19.03 9.75 12.08
CA GLU A 183 -19.35 8.33 12.27
C GLU A 183 -18.67 7.74 13.51
N THR A 184 -19.37 6.82 14.19
CA THR A 184 -18.80 6.05 15.32
C THR A 184 -18.13 4.76 14.88
N VAL A 185 -18.48 4.25 13.69
CA VAL A 185 -17.91 3.05 13.07
C VAL A 185 -17.37 3.45 11.70
N LEU A 186 -16.05 3.51 11.58
CA LEU A 186 -15.37 4.01 10.40
C LEU A 186 -14.53 2.89 9.76
N PRO A 187 -15.07 2.20 8.72
CA PRO A 187 -14.34 1.16 7.99
C PRO A 187 -13.36 1.72 6.95
N ILE A 188 -13.45 3.02 6.64
CA ILE A 188 -12.67 3.70 5.62
C ILE A 188 -12.03 4.94 6.25
N ALA A 189 -10.71 4.97 6.32
CA ALA A 189 -9.97 6.13 6.78
C ALA A 189 -9.85 7.21 5.69
N ILE A 190 -9.23 8.33 6.03
CA ILE A 190 -9.11 9.51 5.18
C ILE A 190 -7.67 9.62 4.67
N ASP A 191 -7.48 9.76 3.36
CA ASP A 191 -6.21 10.27 2.82
C ASP A 191 -6.16 11.77 3.09
N GLY A 192 -5.31 12.25 3.99
CA GLY A 192 -5.21 13.67 4.37
C GLY A 192 -4.51 14.54 3.34
N ARG A 193 -4.61 15.86 3.52
CA ARG A 193 -3.80 16.88 2.85
C ARG A 193 -3.01 17.69 3.88
N PRO A 194 -1.95 18.42 3.50
CA PRO A 194 -1.18 19.24 4.45
C PRO A 194 -2.05 20.21 5.27
N SER A 195 -3.12 20.75 4.68
CA SER A 195 -4.10 21.62 5.36
C SER A 195 -4.89 20.92 6.46
N ASP A 196 -4.99 19.58 6.42
CA ASP A 196 -5.78 18.80 7.38
C ASP A 196 -5.00 18.53 8.68
N LEU A 197 -3.67 18.72 8.68
CA LEU A 197 -2.82 18.47 9.85
C LEU A 197 -3.19 19.35 11.05
N SER A 198 -3.66 20.58 10.82
CA SER A 198 -4.10 21.46 11.92
C SER A 198 -5.34 20.95 12.67
N GLN A 199 -6.10 20.03 12.07
CA GLN A 199 -7.29 19.44 12.69
C GLN A 199 -6.95 18.36 13.73
N GLN A 200 -5.69 17.91 13.78
CA GLN A 200 -5.22 16.86 14.71
C GLN A 200 -6.05 15.55 14.64
N ILE A 201 -6.56 15.22 13.45
CA ILE A 201 -7.30 13.96 13.22
C ILE A 201 -6.35 12.78 13.52
N PRO A 202 -6.73 11.80 14.35
CA PRO A 202 -5.86 10.68 14.74
C PRO A 202 -5.37 9.86 13.53
N PRO A 203 -4.18 9.24 13.59
CA PRO A 203 -3.66 8.42 12.49
C PRO A 203 -4.49 7.16 12.22
N SER A 204 -5.26 6.68 13.19
CA SER A 204 -6.26 5.61 12.97
C SER A 204 -7.38 6.04 12.02
N VAL A 205 -7.67 7.34 11.92
CA VAL A 205 -8.72 7.92 11.06
C VAL A 205 -8.13 8.58 9.81
N MET A 206 -6.91 9.12 9.90
CA MET A 206 -6.17 9.74 8.80
C MET A 206 -4.72 9.24 8.79
N PRO A 207 -4.47 8.02 8.27
CA PRO A 207 -3.17 7.36 8.39
C PRO A 207 -2.10 7.95 7.46
N VAL A 208 -2.51 8.55 6.35
CA VAL A 208 -1.64 9.08 5.30
C VAL A 208 -1.99 10.53 5.05
N VAL A 209 -0.99 11.35 4.75
CA VAL A 209 -1.15 12.70 4.21
C VAL A 209 -0.46 12.73 2.85
N SER A 210 -1.28 12.87 1.81
CA SER A 210 -0.80 12.93 0.42
C SER A 210 -0.75 14.36 -0.10
N GLN A 211 0.21 14.64 -0.99
CA GLN A 211 0.28 15.93 -1.68
C GLN A 211 0.87 15.82 -3.08
N HIS A 212 0.44 16.67 -4.01
CA HIS A 212 1.06 16.73 -5.33
C HIS A 212 2.51 17.20 -5.20
N TYR A 213 3.44 16.48 -5.84
CA TYR A 213 4.87 16.79 -5.86
C TYR A 213 5.20 18.28 -6.11
N THR A 214 4.52 18.91 -7.08
CA THR A 214 4.77 20.30 -7.50
C THR A 214 4.44 21.35 -6.44
N GLN A 215 3.75 20.95 -5.38
CA GLN A 215 3.44 21.81 -4.25
C GLN A 215 4.65 21.96 -3.32
N PHE A 216 5.59 21.01 -3.35
CA PHE A 216 6.85 21.08 -2.63
C PHE A 216 8.04 21.37 -3.53
N PHE A 217 8.07 20.81 -4.74
CA PHE A 217 9.27 20.82 -5.56
C PHE A 217 9.00 21.15 -7.03
N ASN A 218 9.87 21.95 -7.64
CA ASN A 218 9.96 22.06 -9.09
C ASN A 218 11.11 21.22 -9.68
N TRP A 219 11.81 20.48 -8.83
CA TRP A 219 12.98 19.71 -9.19
C TRP A 219 12.62 18.46 -10.02
N SER A 220 13.27 18.29 -11.17
CA SER A 220 13.04 17.15 -12.07
C SER A 220 13.92 15.92 -11.75
N GLY A 221 14.67 15.96 -10.65
CA GLY A 221 15.74 15.00 -10.40
C GLY A 221 17.05 15.36 -11.09
N ARG A 222 17.26 16.59 -11.59
CA ARG A 222 18.54 17.01 -12.20
C ARG A 222 19.11 18.23 -11.49
N GLY A 223 20.43 18.23 -11.27
CA GLY A 223 21.09 19.27 -10.49
C GLY A 223 20.78 19.16 -8.99
N GLU A 224 21.04 20.26 -8.28
CA GLU A 224 20.77 20.41 -6.85
C GLU A 224 19.29 20.75 -6.60
N VAL A 225 18.76 20.29 -5.47
CA VAL A 225 17.42 20.65 -4.99
C VAL A 225 17.49 22.03 -4.34
N ASP A 226 16.47 22.87 -4.55
CA ASP A 226 16.39 24.16 -3.87
C ASP A 226 16.32 23.95 -2.33
N PRO A 227 17.24 24.53 -1.55
CA PRO A 227 17.26 24.32 -0.10
C PRO A 227 15.99 24.75 0.63
N VAL A 228 15.26 25.75 0.12
CA VAL A 228 14.01 26.23 0.71
C VAL A 228 12.86 25.26 0.42
N GLU A 229 12.80 24.71 -0.80
CA GLU A 229 11.85 23.65 -1.15
C GLU A 229 12.06 22.42 -0.26
N LEU A 230 13.33 22.04 -0.07
CA LEU A 230 13.74 20.93 0.77
C LEU A 230 13.37 21.12 2.25
N GLU A 231 13.68 22.28 2.82
CA GLU A 231 13.34 22.60 4.22
C GLU A 231 11.82 22.53 4.44
N ARG A 232 11.03 23.11 3.53
CA ARG A 232 9.56 23.04 3.59
C ARG A 232 9.03 21.60 3.55
N PHE A 233 9.62 20.73 2.74
CA PHE A 233 9.21 19.32 2.69
C PHE A 233 9.58 18.58 3.98
N ARG A 234 10.78 18.80 4.52
CA ARG A 234 11.20 18.23 5.80
C ARG A 234 10.30 18.67 6.95
N ASP A 235 9.90 19.94 7.00
CA ASP A 235 8.96 20.44 7.99
C ASP A 235 7.60 19.74 7.90
N HIS A 236 7.12 19.51 6.67
CA HIS A 236 5.89 18.76 6.43
C HIS A 236 5.99 17.31 6.91
N VAL A 237 7.07 16.61 6.56
CA VAL A 237 7.35 15.25 7.01
C VAL A 237 7.41 15.17 8.53
N ALA A 238 8.16 16.08 9.16
CA ALA A 238 8.28 16.14 10.61
C ALA A 238 6.93 16.38 11.30
N GLU A 239 6.06 17.25 10.75
CA GLU A 239 4.72 17.47 11.30
C GLU A 239 3.82 16.25 11.15
N ALA A 240 3.80 15.60 9.97
CA ALA A 240 3.02 14.39 9.76
C ALA A 240 3.48 13.26 10.70
N HIS A 241 4.79 13.04 10.83
CA HIS A 241 5.37 12.03 11.72
C HIS A 241 5.10 12.32 13.20
N ARG A 242 5.12 13.59 13.63
CA ARG A 242 4.68 13.97 15.00
C ARG A 242 3.24 13.55 15.31
N GLN A 243 2.38 13.50 14.28
CA GLN A 243 1.00 13.04 14.40
C GLN A 243 0.83 11.52 14.12
N GLY A 244 1.93 10.78 13.91
CA GLY A 244 1.91 9.36 13.59
C GLY A 244 1.37 9.03 12.19
N LYS A 245 1.41 9.99 11.27
CA LYS A 245 0.88 9.86 9.91
C LYS A 245 2.01 9.65 8.92
N LYS A 246 1.75 8.85 7.89
CA LYS A 246 2.66 8.61 6.76
C LYS A 246 2.54 9.72 5.71
N VAL A 247 3.62 10.00 4.99
CA VAL A 247 3.67 10.98 3.89
C VAL A 247 3.77 10.28 2.54
N ARG A 248 2.98 10.76 1.58
CA ARG A 248 3.03 10.35 0.17
C ARG A 248 3.06 11.58 -0.74
N LEU A 249 3.93 11.59 -1.75
CA LEU A 249 3.83 12.54 -2.86
C LEU A 249 3.36 11.83 -4.12
N TRP A 250 2.42 12.44 -4.84
CA TRP A 250 1.91 11.95 -6.13
C TRP A 250 2.27 12.87 -7.29
N ALA A 251 2.14 12.38 -8.53
CA ALA A 251 2.65 13.03 -9.74
C ALA A 251 4.14 13.41 -9.62
N THR A 252 4.91 12.46 -9.10
CA THR A 252 6.36 12.52 -8.92
C THR A 252 7.07 12.04 -10.18
N PRO A 253 8.21 12.65 -10.62
CA PRO A 253 9.06 12.03 -11.64
C PRO A 253 9.45 10.58 -11.28
N ASP A 254 9.03 9.61 -12.07
CA ASP A 254 9.22 8.21 -11.72
C ASP A 254 10.60 7.69 -12.15
N ASN A 255 11.60 7.77 -11.26
CA ASN A 255 12.98 7.31 -11.49
C ASN A 255 13.77 7.10 -10.18
N GLU A 256 14.82 6.27 -10.23
CA GLU A 256 15.66 5.92 -9.07
C GLU A 256 16.18 7.12 -8.30
N ARG A 257 16.53 8.21 -9.00
CA ARG A 257 17.05 9.40 -8.33
C ARG A 257 16.00 10.05 -7.45
N LEU A 258 14.76 10.14 -7.93
CA LEU A 258 13.68 10.70 -7.14
C LEU A 258 13.21 9.73 -6.06
N TRP A 259 13.13 8.44 -6.36
CA TRP A 259 12.84 7.42 -5.34
C TRP A 259 13.85 7.49 -4.19
N SER A 260 15.15 7.56 -4.51
CA SER A 260 16.20 7.73 -3.51
C SER A 260 15.97 8.96 -2.66
N PHE A 261 15.80 10.10 -3.33
CA PHE A 261 15.63 11.39 -2.67
C PHE A 261 14.42 11.39 -1.73
N LEU A 262 13.26 10.91 -2.18
CA LEU A 262 12.06 10.90 -1.34
C LEU A 262 12.20 9.95 -0.14
N LEU A 263 12.83 8.78 -0.32
CA LEU A 263 13.15 7.88 0.79
C LEU A 263 14.14 8.51 1.79
N ASP A 264 15.20 9.15 1.29
CA ASP A 264 16.20 9.84 2.12
C ASP A 264 15.59 10.99 2.93
N GLU A 265 14.60 11.66 2.35
CA GLU A 265 13.89 12.79 2.97
C GLU A 265 12.63 12.39 3.75
N GLY A 266 12.42 11.09 3.98
CA GLY A 266 11.43 10.56 4.93
C GLY A 266 10.01 10.43 4.39
N ALA A 267 9.81 10.38 3.07
CA ALA A 267 8.54 9.92 2.51
C ALA A 267 8.33 8.44 2.83
N ASP A 268 7.12 8.08 3.24
CA ASP A 268 6.79 6.74 3.74
C ASP A 268 6.22 5.82 2.65
N LEU A 269 5.62 6.40 1.62
CA LEU A 269 4.98 5.70 0.50
C LEU A 269 5.44 6.34 -0.82
N ILE A 270 6.28 5.62 -1.56
CA ILE A 270 6.83 6.07 -2.84
C ILE A 270 5.89 5.69 -3.98
N ASN A 271 5.31 6.71 -4.61
CA ASN A 271 4.43 6.56 -5.76
C ASN A 271 5.21 6.11 -7.00
N THR A 272 4.77 5.04 -7.65
CA THR A 272 5.42 4.51 -8.87
C THR A 272 4.43 3.71 -9.72
N ASP A 273 4.55 3.84 -11.04
CA ASP A 273 3.87 2.99 -12.03
C ASP A 273 4.80 1.84 -12.49
N ARG A 274 6.05 1.82 -12.04
CA ARG A 274 7.09 0.88 -12.49
C ARG A 274 7.45 -0.09 -11.36
N LEU A 275 6.51 -0.98 -11.04
CA LEU A 275 6.58 -1.75 -9.79
C LEU A 275 7.86 -2.55 -9.64
N GLU A 276 8.23 -3.27 -10.70
CA GLU A 276 9.42 -4.10 -10.76
C GLU A 276 10.70 -3.29 -10.59
N ALA A 277 10.77 -2.12 -11.25
CA ALA A 277 11.95 -1.28 -11.22
C ALA A 277 12.15 -0.67 -9.83
N PHE A 278 11.08 -0.20 -9.18
CA PHE A 278 11.20 0.32 -7.81
C PHE A 278 11.50 -0.79 -6.79
N GLU A 279 10.88 -1.97 -6.92
CA GLU A 279 11.20 -3.11 -6.06
C GLU A 279 12.68 -3.49 -6.19
N SER A 280 13.17 -3.69 -7.42
CA SER A 280 14.58 -4.03 -7.67
C SER A 280 15.53 -2.97 -7.08
N TYR A 281 15.25 -1.69 -7.35
CA TYR A 281 16.01 -0.57 -6.78
C TYR A 281 16.02 -0.59 -5.24
N TYR A 282 14.86 -0.74 -4.61
CA TYR A 282 14.73 -0.69 -3.15
C TYR A 282 15.47 -1.86 -2.49
N ARG A 283 15.41 -3.06 -3.08
CA ARG A 283 16.12 -4.25 -2.58
C ARG A 283 17.63 -4.17 -2.72
N GLU A 284 18.14 -3.44 -3.71
CA GLU A 284 19.59 -3.21 -3.87
C GLU A 284 20.12 -2.09 -2.95
N ARG A 285 19.23 -1.23 -2.47
CA ARG A 285 19.53 -0.13 -1.55
C ARG A 285 19.67 -0.57 -0.09
N ASP A 286 18.82 -1.48 0.36
CA ASP A 286 18.74 -2.01 1.74
C ASP A 286 19.78 -3.09 2.05
#